data_AF-A0A7S0AQR0-F1
#
_entry.id   AF-A0A7S0AQR0-F1
#
_cell.length_a   1.000
_cell.length_b   1.000
_cell.length_c   1.000
_cell.angle_alpha   90.00
_cell.angle_beta   90.00
_cell.angle_gamma   90.00
#
_symmetry.space_group_name_H-M   'P 1'
#
loop_
_entity.id
_entity.type
_entity.pdbx_description
1 polymer ?
#
loop_
_entity_poly.entity_id
_entity_poly.type
_entity_poly.pdbx_seq_one_letter_code
_entity_poly.pdbx_strand_id
1 'polypeptide(L)'
;RLVGVPSQHVRSSSSRSALLRPLQMSSIERDDPPAPPTAEKGDGPTTSANEIVSGLQNNSRGGNENKEPFDLKKFLPPPPEDQLAMGGDIIALFVYAFLDHFLNDLMASALASTDPATAAAIDPETATQLAMTTAIPVWYDISQHAGTPFNGVSVLPSLGYVPYAPAISTAGTSAVILVSTWLLTGWITGAFLYKNTLECSVSKAVATVGRTWVSATVISVGIALASDAWYDCVTNPSLGGLTKADADFLFGSLSVLAMWRFVLSSMLGSGGADD
;
A
#
# COMPACT_ATOMS: atom_id res chain seq x y z
N ARG A 1 25.05 -57.92 30.78
CA ARG A 1 23.58 -57.86 30.63
C ARG A 1 23.29 -56.72 29.65
N LEU A 2 23.18 -57.05 28.36
CA LEU A 2 22.89 -56.11 27.27
C LEU A 2 21.38 -56.16 27.02
N VAL A 3 20.71 -55.01 27.12
CA VAL A 3 19.28 -54.87 26.83
C VAL A 3 19.15 -54.31 25.42
N GLY A 4 18.58 -55.11 24.52
CA GLY A 4 18.31 -54.74 23.14
C GLY A 4 17.07 -53.84 23.04
N VAL A 5 17.15 -52.83 22.16
CA VAL A 5 16.04 -51.96 21.79
C VAL A 5 15.52 -52.41 20.41
N PRO A 6 14.21 -52.62 20.22
CA PRO A 6 13.67 -53.05 18.94
C PRO A 6 13.48 -51.88 17.97
N SER A 7 13.90 -52.11 16.73
CA SER A 7 13.72 -51.24 15.58
C SER A 7 12.26 -51.27 15.11
N GLN A 8 11.60 -50.10 15.04
CA GLN A 8 10.25 -49.98 14.51
C GLN A 8 10.28 -49.65 13.01
N HIS A 9 9.67 -50.55 12.24
CA HIS A 9 9.30 -50.38 10.84
C HIS A 9 8.25 -49.27 10.68
N VAL A 10 8.58 -48.21 9.94
CA VAL A 10 7.59 -47.26 9.41
C VAL A 10 7.21 -47.67 8.00
N ARG A 11 5.93 -48.00 7.81
CA ARG A 11 5.30 -48.28 6.51
C ARG A 11 5.13 -46.99 5.73
N SER A 12 5.76 -46.92 4.56
CA SER A 12 5.49 -45.94 3.51
C SER A 12 4.19 -46.31 2.79
N SER A 13 3.18 -45.44 2.81
CA SER A 13 1.95 -45.59 2.03
C SER A 13 1.76 -44.44 1.05
N SER A 14 1.70 -44.82 -0.22
CA SER A 14 0.73 -44.33 -1.22
C SER A 14 0.85 -42.88 -1.70
N SER A 15 1.67 -42.67 -2.73
CA SER A 15 1.53 -41.54 -3.65
C SER A 15 0.37 -41.82 -4.61
N ARG A 16 -0.69 -41.01 -4.53
CA ARG A 16 -1.75 -40.93 -5.54
C ARG A 16 -1.33 -39.96 -6.63
N SER A 17 -1.21 -40.48 -7.84
CA SER A 17 -1.14 -39.73 -9.09
C SER A 17 -2.41 -38.89 -9.28
N ALA A 18 -2.26 -37.59 -9.42
CA ALA A 18 -3.32 -36.70 -9.90
C ALA A 18 -3.04 -36.34 -11.36
N LEU A 19 -4.06 -36.59 -12.19
CA LEU A 19 -4.09 -36.31 -13.62
C LEU A 19 -3.87 -34.81 -13.92
N LEU A 20 -2.91 -34.53 -14.79
CA LEU A 20 -2.80 -33.27 -15.52
C LEU A 20 -3.87 -33.23 -16.62
N ARG A 21 -4.80 -32.26 -16.53
CA ARG A 21 -5.62 -31.81 -17.67
C ARG A 21 -4.85 -30.73 -18.44
N PRO A 22 -4.74 -30.81 -19.78
CA PRO A 22 -4.18 -29.73 -20.57
C PRO A 22 -5.20 -28.59 -20.71
N LEU A 23 -4.73 -27.36 -20.42
CA LEU A 23 -5.44 -26.11 -20.71
C LEU A 23 -5.47 -25.88 -22.22
N GLN A 24 -6.67 -25.79 -22.79
CA GLN A 24 -6.87 -25.29 -24.15
C GLN A 24 -6.61 -23.78 -24.17
N MET A 25 -5.62 -23.34 -24.95
CA MET A 25 -5.44 -21.95 -25.35
C MET A 25 -6.55 -21.56 -26.33
N SER A 26 -7.42 -20.62 -25.93
CA SER A 26 -8.32 -19.92 -26.84
C SER A 26 -7.53 -18.87 -27.63
N SER A 27 -7.70 -18.90 -28.95
CA SER A 27 -7.12 -17.93 -29.89
C SER A 27 -7.50 -16.50 -29.52
N ILE A 28 -6.47 -15.64 -29.41
CA ILE A 28 -6.61 -14.19 -29.31
C ILE A 28 -6.92 -13.66 -30.72
N GLU A 29 -8.13 -13.16 -30.88
CA GLU A 29 -8.61 -12.40 -32.03
C GLU A 29 -7.84 -11.07 -32.08
N ARG A 30 -7.19 -10.78 -33.22
CA ARG A 30 -6.43 -9.54 -33.44
C ARG A 30 -7.40 -8.47 -33.90
N ASP A 31 -7.64 -7.47 -33.06
CA ASP A 31 -8.27 -6.22 -33.47
C ASP A 31 -7.25 -5.36 -34.25
N ASP A 32 -7.61 -5.02 -35.49
CA ASP A 32 -6.84 -4.13 -36.34
C ASP A 32 -6.90 -2.68 -35.81
N PRO A 33 -5.80 -1.91 -35.87
CA PRO A 33 -5.76 -0.54 -35.38
C PRO A 33 -6.51 0.43 -36.32
N PRO A 34 -7.22 1.44 -35.78
CA PRO A 34 -7.91 2.44 -36.57
C PRO A 34 -6.92 3.41 -37.27
N ALA A 35 -7.30 3.80 -38.49
CA ALA A 35 -6.53 4.68 -39.37
C ALA A 35 -6.26 6.08 -38.78
N PRO A 36 -5.13 6.72 -39.14
CA PRO A 36 -4.79 8.05 -38.65
C PRO A 36 -5.67 9.16 -39.28
N PRO A 37 -5.96 10.23 -38.53
CA PRO A 37 -6.74 11.35 -39.04
C PRO A 37 -5.96 12.17 -40.08
N THR A 38 -6.61 12.45 -41.21
CA THR A 38 -6.16 13.36 -42.25
C THR A 38 -6.07 14.80 -41.75
N ALA A 39 -4.89 15.40 -41.90
CA ALA A 39 -4.63 16.80 -41.58
C ALA A 39 -5.36 17.73 -42.56
N GLU A 40 -6.28 18.54 -42.03
CA GLU A 40 -6.94 19.61 -42.77
C GLU A 40 -6.01 20.83 -42.81
N LYS A 41 -5.70 21.28 -44.03
CA LYS A 41 -4.80 22.37 -44.35
C LYS A 41 -5.60 23.68 -44.35
N GLY A 42 -5.48 24.47 -43.29
CA GLY A 42 -6.08 25.81 -43.18
C GLY A 42 -5.03 26.90 -43.40
N ASP A 43 -5.10 27.57 -44.55
CA ASP A 43 -4.32 28.74 -44.92
C ASP A 43 -4.88 30.02 -44.26
N GLY A 44 -3.99 30.94 -43.86
CA GLY A 44 -4.30 32.38 -43.78
C GLY A 44 -4.00 33.09 -42.44
N PRO A 45 -2.95 33.93 -42.37
CA PRO A 45 -2.76 34.88 -41.29
C PRO A 45 -3.38 36.25 -41.62
N THR A 46 -3.55 37.07 -40.59
CA THR A 46 -3.85 38.52 -40.55
C THR A 46 -5.22 38.89 -40.01
N THR A 47 -5.20 39.86 -39.09
CA THR A 47 -6.34 40.61 -38.52
C THR A 47 -6.88 40.18 -37.14
N SER A 48 -6.03 39.90 -36.16
CA SER A 48 -6.48 39.76 -34.75
C SER A 48 -5.60 40.46 -33.70
N ALA A 49 -4.41 40.95 -34.07
CA ALA A 49 -3.51 41.58 -33.09
C ALA A 49 -3.93 43.00 -32.64
N ASN A 50 -4.73 43.72 -33.43
CA ASN A 50 -5.14 45.09 -33.10
C ASN A 50 -6.42 45.20 -32.24
N GLU A 51 -7.21 44.14 -32.12
CA GLU A 51 -8.38 44.13 -31.21
C GLU A 51 -7.99 43.81 -29.76
N ILE A 52 -6.90 43.05 -29.55
CA ILE A 52 -6.48 42.62 -28.20
C ILE A 52 -5.95 43.81 -27.37
N VAL A 53 -5.35 44.82 -28.01
CA VAL A 53 -4.78 45.98 -27.31
C VAL A 53 -5.85 47.03 -26.95
N SER A 54 -6.95 47.12 -27.71
CA SER A 54 -8.05 48.05 -27.39
C SER A 54 -9.00 47.50 -26.30
N GLY A 55 -9.06 46.19 -26.10
CA GLY A 55 -9.87 45.56 -25.05
C GLY A 55 -9.29 45.70 -23.64
N LEU A 56 -7.97 45.87 -23.50
CA LEU A 56 -7.31 45.95 -22.19
C LEU A 56 -7.41 47.34 -21.52
N GLN A 57 -7.71 48.39 -22.27
CA GLN A 57 -7.68 49.76 -21.75
C GLN A 57 -9.04 50.26 -21.24
N ASN A 58 -10.15 49.56 -21.53
CA ASN A 58 -11.50 49.96 -21.11
C ASN A 58 -11.98 49.32 -19.79
N ASN A 59 -11.21 48.43 -19.16
CA ASN A 59 -11.61 47.77 -17.90
C ASN A 59 -11.08 48.45 -16.62
N SER A 60 -10.48 49.64 -16.72
CA SER A 60 -9.90 50.34 -15.56
C SER A 60 -10.83 51.38 -14.91
N ARG A 61 -12.09 51.47 -15.33
CA ARG A 61 -12.97 52.55 -14.87
C ARG A 61 -14.35 52.05 -14.41
N GLY A 62 -14.44 51.80 -13.11
CA GLY A 62 -15.64 52.06 -12.33
C GLY A 62 -16.73 50.97 -12.37
N GLY A 63 -16.48 49.87 -11.70
CA GLY A 63 -17.53 48.95 -11.27
C GLY A 63 -17.17 48.40 -9.89
N ASN A 64 -17.68 49.00 -8.83
CA ASN A 64 -17.83 48.34 -7.53
C ASN A 64 -18.93 47.27 -7.67
N GLU A 65 -18.75 46.32 -8.58
CA GLU A 65 -19.54 45.10 -8.59
C GLU A 65 -19.08 44.30 -7.37
N ASN A 66 -19.99 44.19 -6.41
CA ASN A 66 -19.86 43.29 -5.28
C ASN A 66 -19.52 41.90 -5.82
N LYS A 67 -18.24 41.54 -5.85
CA LYS A 67 -17.79 40.17 -6.10
C LYS A 67 -18.35 39.36 -4.94
N GLU A 68 -19.46 38.68 -5.20
CA GLU A 68 -20.00 37.64 -4.33
C GLU A 68 -18.81 36.80 -3.84
N PRO A 69 -18.59 36.71 -2.53
CA PRO A 69 -17.44 36.00 -2.00
C PRO A 69 -17.47 34.57 -2.54
N PHE A 70 -16.35 34.11 -3.10
CA PHE A 70 -16.22 32.75 -3.60
C PHE A 70 -16.67 31.76 -2.52
N ASP A 71 -17.83 31.14 -2.72
CA ASP A 71 -18.39 30.18 -1.77
C ASP A 71 -17.70 28.82 -1.95
N LEU A 72 -16.52 28.71 -1.36
CA LEU A 72 -15.69 27.49 -1.34
C LEU A 72 -16.48 26.26 -0.85
N LYS A 73 -17.55 26.44 -0.08
CA LYS A 73 -18.38 25.33 0.43
C LYS A 73 -19.03 24.52 -0.69
N LYS A 74 -19.31 25.14 -1.84
CA LYS A 74 -19.91 24.46 -3.00
C LYS A 74 -18.98 23.43 -3.65
N PHE A 75 -17.67 23.55 -3.40
CA PHE A 75 -16.65 22.64 -3.96
C PHE A 75 -16.18 21.58 -2.95
N LEU A 76 -16.62 21.66 -1.69
CA LEU A 76 -16.23 20.69 -0.67
C LEU A 76 -17.08 19.42 -0.80
N PRO A 77 -16.47 18.23 -0.62
CA PRO A 77 -17.23 16.99 -0.50
C PRO A 77 -18.23 17.08 0.67
N PRO A 78 -19.36 16.35 0.59
CA PRO A 78 -20.28 16.24 1.71
C PRO A 78 -19.56 15.68 2.96
N PRO A 79 -20.04 16.03 4.17
CA PRO A 79 -19.49 15.46 5.39
C PRO A 79 -19.69 13.94 5.43
N PRO A 80 -18.84 13.19 6.14
CA PRO A 80 -19.02 11.75 6.31
C PRO A 80 -20.31 11.46 7.08
N GLU A 81 -21.11 10.53 6.58
CA GLU A 81 -22.41 10.15 7.16
C GLU A 81 -22.30 8.84 7.95
N ASP A 82 -21.61 7.85 7.38
CA ASP A 82 -21.43 6.53 7.97
C ASP A 82 -20.24 6.49 8.95
N GLN A 83 -20.55 6.88 10.20
CA GLN A 83 -19.59 6.86 11.30
C GLN A 83 -19.14 5.44 11.69
N LEU A 84 -19.96 4.42 11.43
CA LEU A 84 -19.64 3.04 11.76
C LEU A 84 -18.59 2.49 10.80
N ALA A 85 -18.77 2.71 9.50
CA ALA A 85 -17.77 2.36 8.50
C ALA A 85 -16.45 3.10 8.75
N MET A 86 -16.51 4.41 8.96
CA MET A 86 -15.34 5.24 9.22
C MET A 86 -14.60 4.81 10.51
N GLY A 87 -15.33 4.63 11.61
CA GLY A 87 -14.74 4.21 12.89
C GLY A 87 -14.09 2.83 12.82
N GLY A 88 -14.75 1.89 12.12
CA GLY A 88 -14.20 0.57 11.89
C GLY A 88 -12.95 0.56 11.02
N ASP A 89 -12.92 1.37 9.94
CA ASP A 89 -11.70 1.54 9.13
C ASP A 89 -10.53 2.06 9.98
N ILE A 90 -10.77 3.08 10.81
CA ILE A 90 -9.75 3.64 11.71
C ILE A 90 -9.18 2.55 12.62
N ILE A 91 -10.06 1.83 13.33
CA ILE A 91 -9.64 0.76 14.25
C ILE A 91 -8.86 -0.33 13.51
N ALA A 92 -9.36 -0.76 12.34
CA ALA A 92 -8.75 -1.81 11.55
C ALA A 92 -7.33 -1.42 11.07
N LEU A 93 -7.15 -0.17 10.61
CA LEU A 93 -5.84 0.37 10.23
C LEU A 93 -4.88 0.51 11.42
N PHE A 94 -5.36 0.98 12.57
CA PHE A 94 -4.54 1.07 13.79
C PHE A 94 -4.06 -0.30 14.26
N VAL A 95 -4.97 -1.28 14.33
CA VAL A 95 -4.64 -2.65 14.73
C VAL A 95 -3.67 -3.27 13.73
N TYR A 96 -3.91 -3.09 12.44
CA TYR A 96 -3.02 -3.57 11.40
C TYR A 96 -1.60 -2.99 11.54
N ALA A 97 -1.47 -1.67 11.65
CA ALA A 97 -0.17 -1.01 11.79
C ALA A 97 0.58 -1.43 13.05
N PHE A 98 -0.14 -1.58 14.17
CA PHE A 98 0.44 -2.09 15.39
C PHE A 98 0.93 -3.54 15.25
N LEU A 99 0.11 -4.43 14.68
CA LEU A 99 0.47 -5.84 14.52
C LEU A 99 1.64 -6.04 13.56
N ASP A 100 1.69 -5.33 12.44
CA ASP A 100 2.78 -5.41 11.47
C ASP A 100 4.14 -5.11 12.13
N HIS A 101 4.23 -3.97 12.82
CA HIS A 101 5.47 -3.56 13.50
C HIS A 101 5.78 -4.44 14.72
N PHE A 102 4.77 -4.76 15.54
CA PHE A 102 4.97 -5.59 16.75
C PHE A 102 5.47 -6.99 16.40
N LEU A 103 4.90 -7.63 15.37
CA LEU A 103 5.33 -8.96 14.96
C LEU A 103 6.74 -8.95 14.36
N ASN A 104 7.09 -7.91 13.60
CA ASN A 104 8.45 -7.73 13.08
C ASN A 104 9.47 -7.53 14.21
N ASP A 105 9.17 -6.67 15.19
CA ASP A 105 10.02 -6.45 16.38
C ASP A 105 10.16 -7.71 17.24
N LEU A 106 9.06 -8.44 17.46
CA LEU A 106 9.05 -9.67 18.25
C LEU A 106 9.91 -10.76 17.58
N MET A 107 9.76 -10.94 16.27
CA MET A 107 10.54 -11.90 15.51
C MET A 107 12.02 -11.54 15.50
N ALA A 108 12.35 -10.27 15.34
CA ALA A 108 13.72 -9.80 15.43
C ALA A 108 14.36 -10.06 16.79
N SER A 109 13.62 -9.78 17.87
CA SER A 109 14.05 -10.05 19.23
C SER A 109 14.26 -11.55 19.46
N ALA A 110 13.34 -12.39 18.96
CA ALA A 110 13.45 -13.85 19.03
C ALA A 110 14.69 -14.35 18.29
N LEU A 111 14.95 -13.88 17.07
CA LEU A 111 16.13 -14.25 16.30
C LEU A 111 17.42 -13.77 16.98
N ALA A 112 17.43 -12.57 17.57
CA ALA A 112 18.59 -12.05 18.30
C ALA A 112 18.88 -12.80 19.61
N SER A 113 17.88 -13.46 20.20
CA SER A 113 18.02 -14.25 21.43
C SER A 113 18.64 -15.64 21.22
N THR A 114 18.77 -16.08 19.96
CA THR A 114 19.42 -17.35 19.62
C THR A 114 20.93 -17.24 19.87
N ASP A 115 21.47 -18.16 20.68
CA ASP A 115 22.76 -18.12 21.38
C ASP A 115 23.91 -17.33 20.69
N PRO A 116 24.50 -16.31 21.35
CA PRO A 116 25.63 -15.51 20.87
C PRO A 116 26.83 -16.34 20.40
N ALA A 117 27.05 -17.52 20.98
CA ALA A 117 28.13 -18.43 20.60
C ALA A 117 27.92 -19.06 19.22
N THR A 118 26.67 -19.17 18.76
CA THR A 118 26.33 -19.67 17.42
C THR A 118 26.43 -18.56 16.39
N ALA A 119 26.00 -17.34 16.73
CA ALA A 119 26.00 -16.18 15.82
C ALA A 119 27.42 -15.75 15.36
N ALA A 120 28.43 -15.88 16.22
CA ALA A 120 29.81 -15.50 15.90
C ALA A 120 30.57 -16.54 15.05
N ALA A 121 30.03 -17.75 14.85
CA ALA A 121 30.71 -18.87 14.19
C ALA A 121 30.10 -19.26 12.83
N ILE A 122 29.01 -18.61 12.42
CA ILE A 122 28.30 -18.92 11.19
C ILE A 122 28.94 -18.11 10.05
N ASP A 123 29.59 -18.81 9.12
CA ASP A 123 29.99 -18.19 7.85
C ASP A 123 28.75 -17.69 7.07
N PRO A 124 28.87 -16.70 6.18
CA PRO A 124 27.71 -16.15 5.46
C PRO A 124 26.94 -17.17 4.61
N GLU A 125 27.58 -18.25 4.17
CA GLU A 125 26.95 -19.34 3.41
C GLU A 125 26.06 -20.19 4.32
N THR A 126 26.51 -20.43 5.55
CA THR A 126 25.81 -21.13 6.62
C THR A 126 24.67 -20.27 7.18
N ALA A 127 24.82 -18.94 7.24
CA ALA A 127 23.73 -18.03 7.61
C ALA A 127 22.60 -18.08 6.57
N THR A 128 22.97 -18.16 5.29
CA THR A 128 22.03 -18.30 4.19
C THR A 128 21.31 -19.65 4.23
N GLN A 129 22.03 -20.74 4.51
CA GLN A 129 21.42 -22.06 4.70
C GLN A 129 20.57 -22.14 5.98
N LEU A 130 20.94 -21.43 7.05
CA LEU A 130 20.16 -21.35 8.28
C LEU A 130 18.88 -20.56 8.05
N ALA A 131 18.92 -19.45 7.29
CA ALA A 131 17.73 -18.72 6.87
C ALA A 131 16.81 -19.57 5.96
N MET A 132 17.36 -20.50 5.18
CA MET A 132 16.59 -21.46 4.37
C MET A 132 16.02 -22.64 5.18
N THR A 133 16.64 -23.01 6.31
CA THR A 133 16.21 -24.14 7.15
C THR A 133 15.35 -23.73 8.34
N THR A 134 15.52 -22.50 8.82
CA THR A 134 14.60 -21.87 9.76
C THR A 134 13.34 -21.55 8.99
N ALA A 135 12.19 -22.03 9.44
CA ALA A 135 10.89 -21.71 8.83
C ALA A 135 10.56 -20.24 9.10
N ILE A 136 11.24 -19.34 8.40
CA ILE A 136 10.98 -17.91 8.45
C ILE A 136 9.63 -17.72 7.77
N PRO A 137 8.62 -17.18 8.48
CA PRO A 137 7.32 -17.00 7.87
C PRO A 137 7.41 -16.04 6.70
N VAL A 138 6.63 -16.28 5.65
CA VAL A 138 6.68 -15.52 4.38
C VAL A 138 6.41 -14.01 4.55
N TRP A 139 5.75 -13.63 5.65
CA TRP A 139 5.46 -12.25 6.01
C TRP A 139 6.60 -11.55 6.76
N TYR A 140 7.59 -12.28 7.27
CA TYR A 140 8.70 -11.69 7.99
C TYR A 140 9.78 -11.21 7.03
N ASP A 141 10.13 -9.93 7.11
CA ASP A 141 11.16 -9.34 6.29
C ASP A 141 12.51 -9.32 7.03
N ILE A 142 13.38 -10.27 6.65
CA ILE A 142 14.74 -10.41 7.19
C ILE A 142 15.58 -9.15 6.90
N SER A 143 15.27 -8.42 5.83
CA SER A 143 16.02 -7.21 5.45
C SER A 143 15.91 -6.08 6.47
N GLN A 144 14.86 -6.08 7.31
CA GLN A 144 14.62 -5.08 8.35
C GLN A 144 15.58 -5.20 9.55
N HIS A 145 16.17 -6.38 9.78
CA HIS A 145 16.95 -6.67 11.00
C HIS A 145 18.41 -7.06 10.73
N ALA A 146 18.86 -6.89 9.49
CA ALA A 146 20.23 -7.12 9.05
C ALA A 146 21.30 -6.22 9.74
N GLY A 147 20.88 -5.21 10.52
CA GLY A 147 21.75 -4.21 11.15
C GLY A 147 21.83 -4.24 12.68
N THR A 148 21.05 -5.06 13.38
CA THR A 148 21.29 -5.26 14.82
C THR A 148 22.50 -6.18 14.98
N PRO A 149 23.48 -5.84 15.84
CA PRO A 149 24.71 -6.60 15.95
C PRO A 149 24.40 -7.97 16.54
N PHE A 150 24.13 -8.94 15.68
CA PHE A 150 24.39 -10.34 15.94
C PHE A 150 25.89 -10.46 16.21
N ASN A 151 26.25 -10.50 17.50
CA ASN A 151 27.58 -10.67 18.07
C ASN A 151 28.77 -10.73 17.09
N GLY A 152 29.35 -9.56 16.80
CA GLY A 152 30.76 -9.44 16.43
C GLY A 152 31.14 -9.67 14.98
N VAL A 153 30.19 -9.96 14.08
CA VAL A 153 30.48 -10.12 12.64
C VAL A 153 29.92 -8.92 11.88
N SER A 154 30.71 -7.83 11.84
CA SER A 154 30.47 -6.62 11.02
C SER A 154 30.62 -6.90 9.53
N VAL A 155 29.95 -7.91 9.00
CA VAL A 155 30.04 -8.31 7.58
C VAL A 155 28.72 -8.06 6.83
N LEU A 156 27.66 -7.62 7.53
CA LEU A 156 26.37 -7.28 6.90
C LEU A 156 26.14 -5.81 6.45
N PRO A 157 27.08 -4.84 6.48
CA PRO A 157 26.84 -3.56 5.77
C PRO A 157 26.64 -3.75 4.25
N SER A 158 27.03 -4.90 3.68
CA SER A 158 26.97 -5.18 2.24
C SER A 158 25.74 -5.97 1.77
N LEU A 159 24.81 -6.33 2.66
CA LEU A 159 23.63 -7.15 2.31
C LEU A 159 22.33 -6.35 2.16
N GLY A 160 22.40 -5.01 2.09
CA GLY A 160 21.26 -4.17 1.73
C GLY A 160 20.23 -4.06 2.86
N TYR A 161 20.66 -3.51 3.99
CA TYR A 161 19.74 -2.97 4.99
C TYR A 161 18.89 -1.87 4.35
N VAL A 162 17.58 -2.08 4.22
CA VAL A 162 16.66 -1.03 3.82
C VAL A 162 15.55 -0.96 4.88
N PRO A 163 15.70 -0.10 5.89
CA PRO A 163 14.66 0.10 6.88
C PRO A 163 13.43 0.72 6.22
N TYR A 164 12.25 0.54 6.83
CA TYR A 164 11.07 1.34 6.50
C TYR A 164 11.47 2.82 6.32
N ALA A 165 10.81 3.51 5.39
CA ALA A 165 11.04 4.94 5.23
C ALA A 165 10.83 5.66 6.59
N PRO A 166 11.64 6.67 6.97
CA PRO A 166 11.61 7.29 8.30
C PRO A 166 10.23 7.74 8.77
N ALA A 167 9.36 8.18 7.85
CA ALA A 167 7.99 8.55 8.20
C ALA A 167 7.15 7.37 8.74
N ILE A 168 7.38 6.16 8.25
CA ILE A 168 6.63 4.95 8.58
C ILE A 168 7.46 3.93 9.37
N SER A 169 8.60 4.35 9.93
CA SER A 169 9.52 3.46 10.64
C SER A 169 9.04 3.00 12.02
N THR A 170 7.94 3.57 12.53
CA THR A 170 7.37 3.18 13.82
C THR A 170 5.89 2.88 13.67
N ALA A 171 5.38 1.95 14.49
CA ALA A 171 3.97 1.59 14.52
C ALA A 171 3.05 2.81 14.69
N GLY A 172 3.45 3.75 15.55
CA GLY A 172 2.67 4.95 15.85
C GLY A 172 2.61 5.92 14.66
N THR A 173 3.76 6.23 14.05
CA THR A 173 3.81 7.17 12.93
C THR A 173 3.17 6.58 11.67
N SER A 174 3.41 5.30 11.39
CA SER A 174 2.79 4.60 10.27
C SER A 174 1.26 4.54 10.40
N ALA A 175 0.74 4.22 11.60
CA ALA A 175 -0.71 4.24 11.86
C ALA A 175 -1.32 5.63 11.62
N VAL A 176 -0.70 6.69 12.16
CA VAL A 176 -1.21 8.06 12.02
C VAL A 176 -1.20 8.51 10.55
N ILE A 177 -0.12 8.24 9.82
CA ILE A 177 -0.03 8.60 8.39
C ILE A 177 -1.08 7.84 7.58
N LEU A 178 -1.19 6.52 7.79
CA LEU A 178 -2.12 5.67 7.07
C LEU A 178 -3.58 6.08 7.32
N VAL A 179 -3.94 6.32 8.59
CA VAL A 179 -5.29 6.77 8.96
C VAL A 179 -5.57 8.19 8.44
N SER A 180 -4.61 9.11 8.54
CA SER A 180 -4.81 10.49 8.09
C SER A 180 -5.00 10.58 6.58
N THR A 181 -4.17 9.86 5.81
CA THR A 181 -4.30 9.78 4.35
C THR A 181 -5.57 9.05 3.93
N TRP A 182 -5.96 7.98 4.64
CA TRP A 182 -7.23 7.29 4.44
C TRP A 182 -8.44 8.19 4.67
N LEU A 183 -8.47 8.93 5.79
CA LEU A 183 -9.58 9.83 6.11
C LEU A 183 -9.68 10.99 5.12
N LEU A 184 -8.53 11.59 4.75
CA LEU A 184 -8.48 12.66 3.77
C LEU A 184 -9.01 12.20 2.41
N THR A 185 -8.51 11.07 1.91
CA THR A 185 -8.91 10.55 0.61
C THR A 185 -10.33 10.01 0.64
N GLY A 186 -10.75 9.34 1.72
CA GLY A 186 -12.11 8.85 1.90
C GLY A 186 -13.14 9.99 1.98
N TRP A 187 -12.77 11.13 2.55
CA TRP A 187 -13.62 12.32 2.50
C TRP A 187 -13.74 12.87 1.08
N ILE A 188 -12.62 12.97 0.34
CA ILE A 188 -12.62 13.45 -1.05
C ILE A 188 -13.38 12.49 -1.99
N THR A 189 -13.25 11.18 -1.81
CA THR A 189 -13.92 10.16 -2.64
C THR A 189 -15.36 9.89 -2.20
N GLY A 190 -15.77 10.37 -1.03
CA GLY A 190 -17.07 10.07 -0.43
C GLY A 190 -17.19 8.61 0.03
N ALA A 191 -16.09 7.96 0.43
CA ALA A 191 -16.07 6.57 0.89
C ALA A 191 -16.87 6.31 2.18
N PHE A 192 -17.26 7.38 2.88
CA PHE A 192 -18.01 7.34 4.15
C PHE A 192 -19.47 7.81 3.99
N LEU A 193 -20.01 7.84 2.77
CA LEU A 193 -21.41 8.13 2.52
C LEU A 193 -22.22 6.84 2.50
N TYR A 194 -23.45 6.84 3.01
CA TYR A 194 -24.28 5.63 3.09
C TYR A 194 -24.47 4.96 1.72
N LYS A 195 -24.64 5.76 0.66
CA LYS A 195 -24.72 5.30 -0.74
C LYS A 195 -23.50 4.53 -1.26
N ASN A 196 -22.36 4.62 -0.58
CA ASN A 196 -21.10 3.96 -0.90
C ASN A 196 -20.71 2.92 0.18
N THR A 197 -21.55 2.74 1.20
CA THR A 197 -21.36 1.78 2.30
C THR A 197 -22.57 0.85 2.42
N LEU A 198 -23.56 1.18 3.25
CA LEU A 198 -24.67 0.31 3.64
C LEU A 198 -25.79 0.23 2.60
N GLU A 199 -25.98 1.26 1.79
CA GLU A 199 -27.04 1.31 0.77
C GLU A 199 -26.59 0.72 -0.58
N CYS A 200 -25.31 0.35 -0.70
CA CYS A 200 -24.76 -0.19 -1.93
C CYS A 200 -24.52 -1.70 -1.87
N SER A 201 -24.33 -2.32 -3.04
CA SER A 201 -23.92 -3.71 -3.13
C SER A 201 -22.52 -3.90 -2.52
N VAL A 202 -22.27 -5.08 -1.95
CA VAL A 202 -20.96 -5.41 -1.34
C VAL A 202 -19.80 -5.21 -2.33
N SER A 203 -20.03 -5.54 -3.61
CA SER A 203 -19.04 -5.34 -4.67
C SER A 203 -18.69 -3.85 -4.85
N LYS A 204 -19.70 -2.98 -4.85
CA LYS A 204 -19.53 -1.52 -4.97
C LYS A 204 -18.87 -0.90 -3.75
N ALA A 205 -19.18 -1.40 -2.54
CA ALA A 205 -18.51 -1.00 -1.31
C ALA A 205 -17.01 -1.31 -1.38
N VAL A 206 -16.65 -2.56 -1.72
CA VAL A 206 -15.24 -3.00 -1.84
C VAL A 206 -14.52 -2.27 -2.98
N ALA A 207 -15.18 -2.02 -4.11
CA ALA A 207 -14.60 -1.24 -5.21
C ALA A 207 -14.29 0.20 -4.79
N THR A 208 -15.19 0.83 -4.02
CA THR A 208 -14.99 2.19 -3.49
C THR A 208 -13.81 2.25 -2.53
N VAL A 209 -13.64 1.21 -1.70
CA VAL A 209 -12.49 1.05 -0.82
C VAL A 209 -11.20 0.95 -1.62
N GLY A 210 -11.15 0.11 -2.65
CA GLY A 210 -9.99 -0.02 -3.53
C GLY A 210 -9.59 1.31 -4.18
N ARG A 211 -10.55 2.05 -4.74
CA ARG A 211 -10.29 3.37 -5.34
C ARG A 211 -9.76 4.39 -4.32
N THR A 212 -10.33 4.39 -3.12
CA THR A 212 -9.90 5.29 -2.03
C THR A 212 -8.50 4.92 -1.55
N TRP A 213 -8.24 3.62 -1.41
CA TRP A 213 -6.94 3.08 -1.00
C TRP A 213 -5.84 3.46 -1.99
N VAL A 214 -6.07 3.33 -3.30
CA VAL A 214 -5.07 3.76 -4.30
C VAL A 214 -4.68 5.22 -4.08
N SER A 215 -5.64 6.10 -3.81
CA SER A 215 -5.36 7.52 -3.54
C SER A 215 -4.59 7.71 -2.22
N ALA A 216 -4.97 7.00 -1.16
CA ALA A 216 -4.30 7.06 0.14
C ALA A 216 -2.85 6.55 0.06
N THR A 217 -2.63 5.47 -0.69
CA THR A 217 -1.32 4.87 -0.94
C THR A 217 -0.42 5.81 -1.71
N VAL A 218 -0.92 6.48 -2.75
CA VAL A 218 -0.12 7.49 -3.49
C VAL A 218 0.36 8.60 -2.56
N ILE A 219 -0.51 9.10 -1.67
CA ILE A 219 -0.11 10.13 -0.71
C ILE A 219 0.89 9.58 0.31
N SER A 220 0.65 8.38 0.85
CA SER A 220 1.53 7.73 1.84
C SER A 220 2.92 7.44 1.26
N VAL A 221 3.00 6.93 0.03
CA VAL A 221 4.26 6.74 -0.71
C VAL A 221 4.96 8.08 -0.93
N GLY A 222 4.22 9.12 -1.30
CA GLY A 222 4.78 10.47 -1.44
C GLY A 222 5.40 10.99 -0.15
N ILE A 223 4.74 10.77 1.00
CA ILE A 223 5.26 11.12 2.32
C ILE A 223 6.50 10.30 2.67
N ALA A 224 6.48 8.98 2.41
CA ALA A 224 7.62 8.09 2.63
C ALA A 224 8.85 8.55 1.83
N LEU A 225 8.69 8.74 0.52
CA LEU A 225 9.77 9.21 -0.36
C LEU A 225 10.26 10.63 0.01
N ALA A 226 9.35 11.52 0.41
CA ALA A 226 9.73 12.85 0.87
C ALA A 226 10.53 12.78 2.18
N SER A 227 10.19 11.84 3.08
CA SER A 227 10.93 11.64 4.33
C SER A 227 12.32 11.08 4.09
N ASP A 228 12.48 10.15 3.14
CA ASP A 228 13.78 9.64 2.72
C ASP A 228 14.63 10.76 2.12
N ALA A 229 14.09 11.51 1.16
CA ALA A 229 14.81 12.61 0.52
C ALA A 229 15.24 13.70 1.52
N TRP A 230 14.40 13.97 2.52
CA TRP A 230 14.72 14.90 3.59
C TRP A 230 15.85 14.39 4.49
N TYR A 231 15.84 13.10 4.83
CA TYR A 231 16.84 12.49 5.70
C TYR A 231 18.20 12.28 4.99
N ASP A 232 18.17 11.90 3.71
CA ASP A 232 19.35 11.72 2.84
C ASP A 232 20.09 13.05 2.61
N CYS A 233 19.36 14.17 2.55
CA CYS A 233 19.94 15.52 2.47
C CYS A 233 20.79 15.86 3.71
N VAL A 234 20.52 15.23 4.85
CA VAL A 234 21.18 15.53 6.14
C VAL A 234 22.32 14.56 6.43
N THR A 235 22.24 13.30 6.00
CA THR A 235 23.12 12.24 6.54
C THR A 235 23.93 11.43 5.54
N ASN A 236 23.46 11.12 4.32
CA ASN A 236 24.25 10.57 3.19
C ASN A 236 23.32 10.28 1.97
N PRO A 237 23.78 10.45 0.71
CA PRO A 237 22.88 10.49 -0.46
C PRO A 237 22.68 9.15 -1.19
N SER A 238 22.50 7.99 -0.53
CA SER A 238 22.51 6.72 -1.28
C SER A 238 21.54 5.61 -0.89
N LEU A 239 20.43 5.85 -0.19
CA LEU A 239 19.47 4.76 0.11
C LEU A 239 17.98 5.13 0.04
N GLY A 240 17.60 6.27 -0.54
CA GLY A 240 16.19 6.62 -0.71
C GLY A 240 15.44 5.74 -1.71
N GLY A 241 14.43 5.02 -1.24
CA GLY A 241 13.56 4.21 -2.09
C GLY A 241 12.51 3.46 -1.28
N LEU A 242 11.32 3.33 -1.85
CA LEU A 242 10.24 2.53 -1.26
C LEU A 242 10.72 1.10 -1.06
N THR A 243 10.80 0.65 0.19
CA THR A 243 11.28 -0.68 0.52
C THR A 243 10.22 -1.72 0.19
N LYS A 244 10.65 -2.98 0.10
CA LYS A 244 9.71 -4.10 0.01
C LYS A 244 8.76 -4.12 1.20
N ALA A 245 9.27 -3.87 2.41
CA ALA A 245 8.50 -3.76 3.63
C ALA A 245 7.42 -2.67 3.55
N ASP A 246 7.75 -1.48 3.04
CA ASP A 246 6.78 -0.39 2.86
C ASP A 246 5.66 -0.80 1.90
N ALA A 247 6.01 -1.49 0.81
CA ALA A 247 5.04 -1.99 -0.15
C ALA A 247 4.13 -3.05 0.48
N ASP A 248 4.70 -4.07 1.14
CA ASP A 248 3.96 -5.14 1.81
C ASP A 248 3.02 -4.57 2.90
N PHE A 249 3.49 -3.58 3.66
CA PHE A 249 2.70 -2.82 4.63
C PHE A 249 1.51 -2.10 3.98
N LEU A 250 1.76 -1.35 2.90
CA LEU A 250 0.69 -0.61 2.23
C LEU A 250 -0.33 -1.55 1.57
N PHE A 251 0.11 -2.63 0.94
CA PHE A 251 -0.78 -3.62 0.33
C PHE A 251 -1.56 -4.42 1.37
N GLY A 252 -0.95 -4.77 2.51
CA GLY A 252 -1.64 -5.46 3.59
C GLY A 252 -2.79 -4.63 4.16
N SER A 253 -2.65 -3.30 4.23
CA SER A 253 -3.73 -2.42 4.71
C SER A 253 -5.00 -2.46 3.83
N LEU A 254 -4.86 -2.65 2.50
CA LEU A 254 -6.00 -2.84 1.60
C LEU A 254 -6.80 -4.08 1.98
N SER A 255 -6.12 -5.18 2.29
CA SER A 255 -6.79 -6.44 2.62
C SER A 255 -7.65 -6.31 3.89
N VAL A 256 -7.13 -5.61 4.90
CA VAL A 256 -7.82 -5.38 6.17
C VAL A 256 -9.03 -4.45 5.98
N LEU A 257 -8.87 -3.36 5.21
CA LEU A 257 -9.97 -2.46 4.88
C LEU A 257 -11.06 -3.15 4.04
N ALA A 258 -10.66 -3.87 2.99
CA ALA A 258 -11.59 -4.60 2.13
C ALA A 258 -12.35 -5.66 2.92
N MET A 259 -11.67 -6.40 3.81
CA MET A 259 -12.30 -7.39 4.68
C MET A 259 -13.30 -6.73 5.64
N TRP A 260 -12.92 -5.66 6.33
CA TRP A 260 -13.82 -4.94 7.22
C TRP A 260 -15.07 -4.45 6.49
N ARG A 261 -14.89 -3.83 5.32
CA ARG A 261 -15.98 -3.28 4.50
C ARG A 261 -16.86 -4.36 3.90
N PHE A 262 -16.28 -5.49 3.51
CA PHE A 262 -17.01 -6.68 3.12
C PHE A 262 -17.89 -7.19 4.25
N VAL A 263 -17.34 -7.36 5.46
CA VAL A 263 -18.08 -7.84 6.64
C VAL A 263 -19.21 -6.87 7.00
N LEU A 264 -18.90 -5.58 7.08
CA LEU A 264 -19.88 -4.54 7.40
C LEU A 264 -21.05 -4.53 6.41
N SER A 265 -20.75 -4.53 5.11
CA SER A 265 -21.77 -4.52 4.05
C SER A 265 -22.56 -5.84 4.00
N SER A 266 -21.93 -6.96 4.33
CA SER A 266 -22.60 -8.27 4.35
C SER A 266 -23.54 -8.42 5.55
N MET A 267 -23.22 -7.81 6.70
CA MET A 267 -24.02 -7.92 7.92
C MET A 267 -25.12 -6.88 8.01
N LEU A 268 -24.86 -5.65 7.55
CA LEU A 268 -25.74 -4.50 7.76
C LEU A 268 -26.25 -3.88 6.45
N GLY A 269 -25.71 -4.29 5.30
CA GLY A 269 -26.13 -3.75 4.01
C GLY A 269 -27.55 -4.17 3.67
N SER A 270 -28.34 -3.26 3.10
CA SER A 270 -29.74 -3.54 2.75
C SER A 270 -29.90 -4.45 1.53
N GLY A 271 -28.82 -5.07 1.05
CA GLY A 271 -28.82 -5.97 -0.10
C GLY A 271 -29.42 -5.31 -1.33
N GLY A 272 -28.94 -4.11 -1.69
CA GLY A 272 -29.43 -3.35 -2.84
C GLY A 272 -29.62 -4.25 -4.05
N ALA A 273 -30.89 -4.55 -4.36
CA ALA A 273 -31.30 -5.48 -5.40
C ALA A 273 -31.28 -4.84 -6.80
N ASP A 274 -30.81 -3.58 -6.89
CA ASP A 274 -30.95 -2.72 -8.06
C ASP A 274 -29.58 -2.21 -8.54
N ASP A 275 -28.69 -3.11 -8.95
CA ASP A 275 -27.57 -2.81 -9.87
C ASP A 275 -27.23 -4.09 -10.69
#